data_AF-A0AAX2A7R9-F1
#
_entry.id   AF-A0AAX2A7R9-F1
#
_cell.length_a   1.000
_cell.length_b   1.000
_cell.length_c   1.000
_cell.angle_alpha   90.00
_cell.angle_beta   90.00
_cell.angle_gamma   90.00
#
_symmetry.space_group_name_H-M   'P 1'
#
loop_
_entity.id
_entity.type
_entity.pdbx_description
1 polymer ?
#
loop_
_entity_poly.entity_id
_entity_poly.type
_entity_poly.pdbx_seq_one_letter_code
_entity_poly.pdbx_strand_id
1 'polypeptide(L)'
;MYHATGEKKKAFWYATLSGLAEPLGAVVGFFLILPFMGDATLAIVFGIVAGIMVYISFDELLPASRVYGNAHTTIVGISLGMFVMAISLVLFKLI
;
A
#
# COMPACT_ATOMS: atom_id res chain seq x y z
N MET A 1 -9.04 14.71 -3.06
CA MET A 1 -8.69 15.43 -4.31
C MET A 1 -9.93 15.89 -5.09
N TYR A 2 -10.83 15.00 -5.56
CA TYR A 2 -12.04 15.45 -6.28
C TYR A 2 -12.94 16.42 -5.48
N HIS A 3 -13.14 16.15 -4.19
CA HIS A 3 -13.91 17.01 -3.29
C HIS A 3 -13.26 18.39 -3.03
N ALA A 4 -11.99 18.58 -3.37
CA ALA A 4 -11.26 19.84 -3.19
C ALA A 4 -11.02 20.60 -4.50
N THR A 5 -10.86 19.91 -5.64
CA THR A 5 -10.54 20.54 -6.94
C THR A 5 -11.71 20.64 -7.91
N GLY A 6 -12.83 19.93 -7.67
CA GLY A 6 -14.02 19.93 -8.53
C GLY A 6 -13.86 19.24 -9.90
N GLU A 7 -12.63 19.01 -10.35
CA GLU A 7 -12.33 18.40 -11.66
C GLU A 7 -11.86 16.93 -11.56
N LYS A 8 -12.65 16.01 -12.14
CA LYS A 8 -12.36 14.57 -12.16
C LYS A 8 -11.03 14.24 -12.88
N LYS A 9 -10.71 14.95 -13.96
CA LYS A 9 -9.49 14.73 -14.76
C LYS A 9 -8.22 15.04 -13.96
N LYS A 10 -8.21 16.12 -13.17
CA LYS A 10 -7.07 16.48 -12.33
C LYS A 10 -6.89 15.48 -11.19
N ALA A 11 -7.99 15.11 -10.52
CA ALA A 11 -7.96 14.12 -9.44
C ALA A 11 -7.41 12.77 -9.91
N PHE A 12 -7.75 12.34 -11.14
CA PHE A 12 -7.21 11.12 -11.74
C PHE A 12 -5.69 11.24 -11.98
N TRP A 13 -5.23 12.30 -12.66
CA TRP A 13 -3.81 12.47 -12.94
C TRP A 13 -2.95 12.57 -11.69
N TYR A 14 -3.41 13.27 -10.64
CA TYR A 14 -2.70 13.33 -9.37
C TYR A 14 -2.62 11.97 -8.66
N ALA A 15 -3.71 11.18 -8.68
CA ALA A 15 -3.70 9.83 -8.11
C ALA A 15 -2.74 8.90 -8.87
N THR A 16 -2.76 8.95 -10.20
CA THR A 16 -1.85 8.17 -11.05
C THR A 16 -0.38 8.58 -10.83
N LEU A 17 -0.09 9.88 -10.79
CA LEU A 17 1.26 10.38 -10.52
C LEU A 17 1.77 9.96 -9.14
N SER A 18 0.90 9.98 -8.13
CA SER A 18 1.22 9.47 -6.80
C SER A 18 1.52 7.97 -6.82
N GLY A 19 0.70 7.18 -7.51
CA GLY A 19 0.93 5.74 -7.64
C GLY A 19 2.21 5.39 -8.41
N LEU A 20 2.62 6.22 -9.38
CA LEU A 20 3.89 6.06 -10.10
C LEU A 20 5.13 6.33 -9.22
N ALA A 21 4.97 6.95 -8.05
CA ALA A 21 6.08 7.15 -7.13
C ALA A 21 6.61 5.83 -6.54
N GLU A 22 5.74 4.82 -6.36
CA GLU A 22 6.13 3.50 -5.84
C GLU A 22 7.09 2.73 -6.77
N PRO A 23 6.78 2.51 -8.07
CA PRO A 23 7.72 1.83 -8.96
C PRO A 23 9.00 2.65 -9.20
N LEU A 24 8.91 3.98 -9.24
CA LEU A 24 10.11 4.83 -9.33
C LEU A 24 10.99 4.68 -8.09
N GLY A 25 10.39 4.71 -6.90
CA GLY A 25 11.09 4.47 -5.64
C GLY A 25 11.70 3.07 -5.58
N ALA A 26 11.01 2.06 -6.10
CA ALA A 26 11.51 0.69 -6.19
C ALA A 26 12.74 0.59 -7.11
N VAL A 27 12.74 1.24 -8.27
CA VAL A 27 13.90 1.25 -9.19
C VAL A 27 15.10 1.92 -8.52
N VAL A 28 14.90 3.10 -7.92
CA VAL A 28 15.98 3.82 -7.23
C VAL A 28 16.51 3.04 -6.02
N GLY A 29 15.61 2.49 -5.20
CA GLY A 29 15.96 1.67 -4.04
C GLY A 29 16.70 0.40 -4.44
N PHE A 30 16.33 -0.23 -5.55
CA PHE A 30 17.01 -1.40 -6.10
C PHE A 30 18.47 -1.08 -6.45
N PHE A 31 18.73 0.00 -7.19
CA PHE A 31 20.10 0.40 -7.54
C PHE A 31 20.96 0.77 -6.32
N LEU A 32 20.36 1.37 -5.28
CA LEU A 32 21.06 1.71 -4.05
C LEU A 32 21.43 0.47 -3.21
N ILE A 33 20.54 -0.53 -3.17
CA ILE A 33 20.71 -1.73 -2.34
C ILE A 33 21.48 -2.83 -3.08
N LEU A 34 21.55 -2.80 -4.42
CA LEU A 34 22.27 -3.76 -5.26
C LEU A 34 23.65 -4.19 -4.73
N PRO A 35 24.56 -3.28 -4.32
CA PRO A 35 25.88 -3.68 -3.81
C PRO A 35 25.86 -4.37 -2.43
N PHE A 36 24.77 -4.23 -1.68
CA PHE A 36 24.58 -4.80 -0.34
C PHE A 36 23.47 -5.87 -0.29
N MET A 37 23.02 -6.37 -1.45
CA MET A 37 21.97 -7.38 -1.55
C MET A 37 22.46 -8.71 -0.96
N GLY A 38 21.86 -9.08 0.17
CA GLY A 38 22.01 -10.39 0.80
C GLY A 38 20.77 -10.68 1.66
N ASP A 39 20.64 -11.94 2.12
CA ASP A 39 19.43 -12.42 2.80
C ASP A 39 19.10 -11.59 4.07
N ALA A 40 20.12 -11.20 4.83
CA ALA A 40 19.96 -10.37 6.02
C ALA A 40 19.46 -8.96 5.68
N THR A 41 20.01 -8.34 4.63
CA THR A 41 19.59 -7.01 4.18
C THR A 41 18.15 -7.03 3.70
N LEU A 42 17.75 -8.05 2.93
CA LEU A 42 16.38 -8.22 2.47
C LEU A 42 15.43 -8.45 3.65
N ALA A 43 15.78 -9.29 4.61
CA ALA A 43 14.96 -9.54 5.80
C ALA A 43 14.73 -8.25 6.62
N ILE A 44 15.78 -7.45 6.82
CA ILE A 44 15.68 -6.17 7.54
C ILE A 44 14.81 -5.18 6.77
N VAL A 45 15.06 -5.00 5.47
CA VAL A 45 14.30 -4.06 4.63
C VAL A 45 12.84 -4.45 4.55
N PHE A 46 12.52 -5.73 4.30
CA PHE A 46 11.14 -6.20 4.29
C PHE A 46 10.47 -6.05 5.65
N GLY A 47 11.20 -6.30 6.76
CA GLY A 47 10.67 -6.07 8.11
C GLY A 47 10.33 -4.61 8.36
N ILE A 48 11.21 -3.67 7.99
CA ILE A 48 10.96 -2.23 8.11
C ILE A 48 9.76 -1.81 7.25
N VAL A 49 9.72 -2.23 5.98
CA VAL A 49 8.62 -1.89 5.06
C VAL A 49 7.28 -2.45 5.56
N ALA A 50 7.27 -3.69 6.06
CA ALA A 50 6.07 -4.28 6.65
C ALA A 50 5.58 -3.46 7.86
N GLY A 51 6.49 -3.03 8.74
CA GLY A 51 6.16 -2.17 9.87
C GLY A 51 5.55 -0.82 9.45
N ILE A 52 6.15 -0.15 8.47
CA ILE A 52 5.64 1.14 7.94
C ILE A 52 4.25 0.96 7.33
N MET A 53 4.03 -0.08 6.53
CA MET A 53 2.73 -0.33 5.89
C MET A 53 1.62 -0.64 6.91
N VAL A 54 1.94 -1.37 7.99
CA VAL A 54 1.01 -1.60 9.10
C VAL A 54 0.67 -0.27 9.77
N TYR A 55 1.67 0.57 10.09
CA TYR A 55 1.45 1.88 10.68
C TYR A 55 0.54 2.76 9.83
N ILE A 56 0.85 2.93 8.55
CA ILE A 56 0.03 3.73 7.61
C ILE A 56 -1.41 3.19 7.55
N SER A 57 -1.58 1.86 7.52
CA SER A 57 -2.90 1.24 7.43
C SER A 57 -3.77 1.50 8.67
N PHE A 58 -3.20 1.39 9.87
CA PHE A 58 -3.95 1.52 11.11
C PHE A 58 -4.10 2.98 11.58
N ASP A 59 -3.09 3.82 11.40
CA ASP A 59 -3.10 5.19 11.93
C ASP A 59 -3.56 6.23 10.91
N GLU A 60 -3.38 5.98 9.61
CA GLU A 60 -3.76 6.95 8.57
C GLU A 60 -5.01 6.51 7.82
N LEU A 61 -5.01 5.28 7.27
CA LEU A 61 -6.10 4.79 6.43
C LEU A 61 -7.37 4.46 7.24
N LEU A 62 -7.24 3.79 8.39
CA LEU A 62 -8.39 3.41 9.22
C LEU A 62 -9.14 4.62 9.83
N PRO A 63 -8.47 5.68 10.34
CA PRO A 63 -9.17 6.87 10.80
C PRO A 63 -9.78 7.63 9.63
N ALA A 64 -9.07 7.75 8.50
CA ALA A 64 -9.61 8.38 7.30
C ALA A 64 -10.88 7.67 6.80
N SER A 65 -10.91 6.34 6.76
CA SER A 65 -12.10 5.59 6.33
C SER A 65 -13.28 5.74 7.28
N ARG A 66 -13.03 5.95 8.58
CA ARG A 66 -14.10 6.24 9.57
C ARG A 66 -14.62 7.67 9.51
N VAL A 67 -13.78 8.63 9.15
CA VAL A 67 -14.18 10.05 9.02
C VAL A 67 -14.95 10.29 7.73
N TYR A 68 -14.52 9.69 6.62
CA TYR A 68 -15.13 9.89 5.29
C TYR A 68 -16.15 8.81 4.90
N GLY A 69 -16.26 7.71 5.65
CA GLY A 69 -17.13 6.56 5.36
C GLY A 69 -17.89 6.02 6.57
N ASN A 70 -18.71 4.99 6.36
CA ASN A 70 -19.45 4.34 7.44
C ASN A 70 -18.58 3.31 8.18
N ALA A 71 -18.77 3.20 9.50
CA ALA A 71 -18.00 2.28 10.34
C ALA A 71 -18.17 0.80 9.91
N HIS A 72 -19.39 0.40 9.55
CA HIS A 72 -19.67 -0.98 9.10
C HIS A 72 -19.02 -1.32 7.76
N THR A 73 -19.04 -0.41 6.79
CA THR A 73 -18.43 -0.65 5.47
C THR A 73 -16.91 -0.74 5.55
N THR A 74 -16.30 -0.01 6.49
CA THR A 74 -14.85 -0.07 6.74
C THR A 74 -14.41 -1.46 7.22
N ILE A 75 -15.12 -2.02 8.21
CA ILE A 75 -14.79 -3.35 8.76
C ILE A 75 -14.93 -4.42 7.68
N VAL A 76 -16.03 -4.39 6.91
CA VAL A 76 -16.25 -5.32 5.80
C VAL A 76 -15.15 -5.19 4.74
N GLY A 77 -14.74 -3.98 4.40
CA GLY A 77 -13.64 -3.73 3.44
C GLY A 77 -12.30 -4.31 3.91
N ILE A 78 -11.95 -4.13 5.18
CA ILE A 78 -10.71 -4.67 5.76
C ILE A 78 -10.76 -6.20 5.77
N SER A 79 -11.86 -6.80 6.26
CA SER A 79 -12.01 -8.25 6.29
C SER A 79 -11.94 -8.87 4.89
N LEU A 80 -12.56 -8.24 3.89
CA LEU A 80 -12.51 -8.69 2.51
C LEU A 80 -11.11 -8.56 1.91
N GLY A 81 -10.39 -7.45 2.20
CA GLY A 81 -9.00 -7.27 1.78
C GLY A 81 -8.07 -8.34 2.34
N MET A 82 -8.19 -8.64 3.64
CA MET A 82 -7.44 -9.73 4.28
C MET A 82 -7.76 -11.10 3.66
N PHE A 83 -9.03 -11.34 3.32
CA PHE A 83 -9.46 -12.58 2.67
C PHE A 83 -8.87 -12.74 1.26
N VAL A 84 -8.90 -11.68 0.44
CA VAL A 84 -8.29 -11.68 -0.90
C VAL A 84 -6.78 -11.91 -0.82
N MET A 85 -6.10 -11.28 0.15
CA MET A 85 -4.67 -11.50 0.36
C MET A 85 -4.37 -12.96 0.77
N ALA A 86 -5.16 -13.53 1.68
CA ALA A 86 -5.02 -14.92 2.10
C ALA A 86 -5.19 -15.89 0.92
N ILE A 87 -6.23 -15.69 0.09
CA ILE A 87 -6.44 -16.51 -1.11
C ILE A 87 -5.26 -16.39 -2.07
N SER A 88 -4.75 -15.18 -2.29
CA SER A 88 -3.62 -14.94 -3.19
C SER A 88 -2.38 -15.71 -2.74
N LEU A 89 -2.09 -15.72 -1.43
CA LEU A 89 -0.97 -16.49 -0.86
C LEU A 89 -1.18 -18.01 -0.99
N VAL A 90 -2.40 -18.51 -0.77
CA VAL A 90 -2.71 -19.93 -0.95
C VAL A 90 -2.52 -20.33 -2.42
N LEU A 91 -3.01 -19.52 -3.35
CA LEU A 91 -2.89 -19.79 -4.78
C LEU A 91 -1.42 -19.78 -5.24
N PHE A 92 -0.62 -18.81 -4.78
CA PHE A 92 0.81 -18.73 -5.11
C PHE A 92 1.61 -19.92 -4.57
N LYS A 93 1.19 -20.51 -3.44
CA LYS A 93 1.80 -21.72 -2.89
C LYS A 93 1.33 -23.01 -3.59
N LEU A 94 0.18 -22.96 -4.28
CA LEU A 94 -0.45 -24.11 -4.93
C LEU A 94 -0.02 -24.28 -6.40
N ILE A 95 0.39 -23.17 -7.04
CA ILE A 95 1.08 -23.15 -8.34
C ILE A 95 2.55 -23.56 -8.16
#